data_AF-A0A959TRX0-F1
#
_entry.id   AF-A0A959TRX0-F1
#
_cell.length_a   1.000
_cell.length_b   1.000
_cell.length_c   1.000
_cell.angle_alpha   90.00
_cell.angle_beta   90.00
_cell.angle_gamma   90.00
#
_symmetry.space_group_name_H-M   'P 1'
#
loop_
_entity.id
_entity.type
_entity.pdbx_description
1 polymer ?
#
loop_
_entity_poly.entity_id
_entity_poly.type
_entity_poly.pdbx_seq_one_letter_code
_entity_poly.pdbx_strand_id
1 'polypeptide(L)'
;MTPRTALFIAPFLVIATQAQVVDVLPDRIIKAGKAEVTMVAVAPKGDRILVATDQGAGLYDIESGRKVQEFPYDEDGSTVVWYAAFNDNGEFVVLIGRTGKREVWDVKSGKTDKMLNKHRWIPDPRATKALGLDMSNSEFDRFYQQSTADNEGITAQAVKDGAVEFKDGEGKVLQRLEFPENRDQHHRAPCLFQDVWFITGTDDGRVLFYKVR
;
A
#
# COMPACT_ATOMS: atom_id res chain seq x y z
N MET A 1 51.37 -3.34 49.19
CA MET A 1 50.23 -3.76 48.34
C MET A 1 49.40 -2.54 48.03
N THR A 2 49.44 -2.05 46.80
CA THR A 2 48.67 -0.89 46.31
C THR A 2 47.84 -1.34 45.11
N PRO A 3 46.51 -1.17 45.08
CA PRO A 3 45.73 -1.58 43.93
C PRO A 3 45.87 -0.52 42.83
N ARG A 4 46.18 -0.98 41.61
CA ARG A 4 46.07 -0.19 40.39
C ARG A 4 44.61 -0.20 39.95
N THR A 5 43.96 0.95 40.02
CA THR A 5 42.64 1.16 39.43
C THR A 5 42.78 1.23 37.91
N ALA A 6 42.27 0.24 37.20
CA ALA A 6 42.16 0.26 35.74
C ALA A 6 40.92 1.08 35.36
N LEU A 7 41.12 2.21 34.69
CA LEU A 7 40.05 3.03 34.14
C LEU A 7 39.62 2.42 32.80
N PHE A 8 38.45 1.77 32.78
CA PHE A 8 37.83 1.32 31.53
C PHE A 8 37.14 2.50 30.86
N ILE A 9 37.68 2.95 29.73
CA ILE A 9 37.00 3.89 28.84
C ILE A 9 36.06 3.05 27.97
N ALA A 10 34.75 3.20 28.18
CA ALA A 10 33.75 2.59 27.31
C ALA A 10 33.75 3.31 25.95
N PRO A 11 33.73 2.59 24.81
CA PRO A 11 33.63 3.23 23.51
C PRO A 11 32.23 3.84 23.35
N PHE A 12 32.17 5.14 23.06
CA PHE A 12 30.94 5.77 22.58
C PHE A 12 30.64 5.22 21.18
N LEU A 13 29.55 4.47 21.06
CA LEU A 13 29.01 4.04 19.78
C LEU A 13 28.40 5.27 19.09
N VAL A 14 29.09 5.82 18.10
CA VAL A 14 28.51 6.81 17.19
C VAL A 14 27.64 6.05 16.21
N ILE A 15 26.33 6.00 16.47
CA ILE A 15 25.37 5.54 15.47
C ILE A 15 25.26 6.67 14.45
N ALA A 16 25.89 6.52 13.29
CA ALA A 16 25.63 7.38 12.16
C ALA A 16 24.15 7.22 11.80
N THR A 17 23.33 8.23 12.11
CA THR A 17 21.93 8.26 11.67
C THR A 17 21.94 8.41 10.16
N GLN A 18 21.70 7.31 9.44
CA GLN A 18 21.39 7.35 8.02
C GLN A 18 20.24 8.34 7.81
N ALA A 19 20.22 9.06 6.68
CA ALA A 19 19.10 9.94 6.36
C ALA A 19 17.80 9.11 6.36
N GLN A 20 16.84 9.47 7.20
CA GLN A 20 15.56 8.79 7.32
C GLN A 20 14.50 9.65 6.66
N VAL A 21 13.86 9.10 5.62
CA VAL A 21 12.68 9.67 4.97
C VAL A 21 11.43 9.41 5.82
N VAL A 22 11.37 8.23 6.45
CA VAL A 22 10.28 7.82 7.33
C VAL A 22 10.82 7.19 8.61
N ASP A 23 9.98 7.13 9.65
CA ASP A 23 10.30 6.42 10.88
C ASP A 23 10.70 4.95 10.64
N VAL A 24 11.54 4.40 11.53
CA VAL A 24 12.06 3.03 11.40
C VAL A 24 10.96 1.99 11.61
N LEU A 25 10.02 2.27 12.50
CA LEU A 25 8.91 1.38 12.81
C LEU A 25 7.60 2.05 12.37
N PRO A 26 6.61 1.26 11.95
CA PRO A 26 5.30 1.80 11.65
C PRO A 26 4.66 2.33 12.94
N ASP A 27 4.07 3.52 12.86
CA ASP A 27 3.25 4.09 13.93
C ASP A 27 1.92 3.32 14.05
N ARG A 28 1.45 2.76 12.92
CA ARG A 28 0.19 2.02 12.86
C ARG A 28 0.24 0.81 11.95
N ILE A 29 -0.50 -0.22 12.35
CA ILE A 29 -0.71 -1.44 11.57
C ILE A 29 -2.20 -1.76 11.53
N ILE A 30 -2.76 -1.90 10.33
CA ILE A 30 -4.10 -2.43 10.08
C ILE A 30 -3.96 -3.86 9.56
N LYS A 31 -4.73 -4.79 10.10
CA LYS A 31 -4.74 -6.20 9.66
C LYS A 31 -5.95 -6.45 8.77
N ALA A 32 -5.72 -6.54 7.46
CA ALA A 32 -6.76 -6.71 6.45
C ALA A 32 -7.19 -8.17 6.22
N GLY A 33 -6.43 -9.14 6.73
CA GLY A 33 -6.71 -10.56 6.58
C GLY A 33 -5.42 -11.35 6.37
N LYS A 34 -5.53 -12.57 5.83
CA LYS A 34 -4.39 -13.36 5.34
C LYS A 34 -4.42 -13.36 3.82
N ALA A 35 -4.23 -12.18 3.25
CA ALA A 35 -4.44 -11.89 1.84
C ALA A 35 -3.41 -10.84 1.43
N GLU A 36 -2.83 -10.97 0.23
CA GLU A 36 -1.80 -10.03 -0.24
C GLU A 36 -2.42 -8.65 -0.40
N VAL A 37 -1.82 -7.61 0.18
CA VAL A 37 -2.25 -6.23 -0.08
C VAL A 37 -1.74 -5.79 -1.45
N THR A 38 -2.64 -5.58 -2.41
CA THR A 38 -2.30 -5.21 -3.79
C THR A 38 -2.33 -3.70 -4.02
N MET A 39 -3.20 -2.98 -3.29
CA MET A 39 -3.36 -1.53 -3.39
C MET A 39 -3.99 -0.96 -2.13
N VAL A 40 -3.65 0.30 -1.82
CA VAL A 40 -4.31 1.09 -0.80
C VAL A 40 -4.75 2.46 -1.34
N ALA A 41 -5.87 2.96 -0.86
CA ALA A 41 -6.33 4.32 -1.12
C ALA A 41 -6.91 4.92 0.16
N VAL A 42 -6.50 6.15 0.50
CA VAL A 42 -7.10 6.88 1.63
C VAL A 42 -8.34 7.60 1.14
N ALA A 43 -9.43 7.53 1.90
CA ALA A 43 -10.66 8.25 1.59
C ALA A 43 -10.40 9.77 1.63
N PRO A 44 -11.13 10.60 0.86
CA PRO A 44 -10.91 12.05 0.81
C PRO A 44 -10.92 12.77 2.16
N LYS A 45 -11.64 12.22 3.15
CA LYS A 45 -11.70 12.76 4.52
C LYS A 45 -10.51 12.38 5.40
N GLY A 46 -9.63 11.49 4.95
CA GLY A 46 -8.44 11.04 5.69
C GLY A 46 -8.72 10.10 6.87
N ASP A 47 -9.97 9.68 7.08
CA ASP A 47 -10.40 8.88 8.23
C ASP A 47 -10.54 7.38 7.91
N ARG A 48 -10.59 7.02 6.62
CA ARG A 48 -10.76 5.65 6.14
C ARG A 48 -9.71 5.29 5.10
N ILE A 49 -9.39 4.00 5.02
CA ILE A 49 -8.51 3.43 3.99
C ILE A 49 -9.20 2.24 3.33
N LEU A 50 -9.23 2.29 1.99
CA LEU A 50 -9.60 1.16 1.15
C LEU A 50 -8.35 0.32 0.93
N VAL A 51 -8.48 -0.98 1.19
CA VAL A 51 -7.41 -1.95 1.05
C VAL A 51 -7.89 -3.01 0.06
N ALA A 52 -7.27 -3.04 -1.11
CA ALA A 52 -7.46 -4.08 -2.10
C ALA A 52 -6.52 -5.25 -1.82
N THR A 53 -7.02 -6.46 -2.05
CA THR A 53 -6.26 -7.69 -1.88
C THR A 53 -6.52 -8.66 -3.03
N ASP A 54 -5.85 -9.81 -2.98
CA ASP A 54 -6.16 -10.97 -3.81
C ASP A 54 -7.52 -11.63 -3.49
N GLN A 55 -8.20 -11.18 -2.43
CA GLN A 55 -9.49 -11.71 -1.94
C GLN A 55 -10.62 -10.67 -1.91
N GLY A 56 -10.54 -9.62 -2.73
CA GLY A 56 -11.52 -8.53 -2.79
C GLY A 56 -10.97 -7.25 -2.19
N ALA A 57 -11.85 -6.40 -1.63
CA ALA A 57 -11.42 -5.19 -0.95
C ALA A 57 -12.16 -4.97 0.37
N GLY A 58 -11.50 -4.29 1.31
CA GLY A 58 -12.08 -3.89 2.58
C GLY A 58 -11.87 -2.41 2.85
N LEU A 59 -12.83 -1.79 3.52
CA LEU A 59 -12.73 -0.43 4.05
C LEU A 59 -12.43 -0.49 5.54
N TYR A 60 -11.43 0.26 5.98
CA TYR A 60 -10.98 0.26 7.38
C TYR A 60 -11.01 1.67 7.95
N ASP A 61 -11.42 1.78 9.20
CA ASP A 61 -11.23 2.98 10.02
C ASP A 61 -9.74 3.09 10.36
N ILE A 62 -9.12 4.19 9.97
CA ILE A 62 -7.68 4.37 10.13
C ILE A 62 -7.33 4.43 11.62
N GLU A 63 -8.13 5.11 12.46
CA GLU A 63 -7.88 5.31 13.90
C GLU A 63 -7.87 4.01 14.71
N SER A 64 -8.95 3.25 14.58
CA SER A 64 -9.21 2.02 15.32
C SER A 64 -8.65 0.77 14.64
N GLY A 65 -8.28 0.87 13.36
CA GLY A 65 -7.85 -0.26 12.52
C GLY A 65 -8.96 -1.28 12.23
N ARG A 66 -10.22 -0.95 12.52
CA ARG A 66 -11.36 -1.87 12.34
C ARG A 66 -11.87 -1.86 10.91
N LYS A 67 -12.20 -3.04 10.38
CA LYS A 67 -12.95 -3.18 9.13
C LYS A 67 -14.35 -2.60 9.32
N VAL A 68 -14.73 -1.64 8.49
CA VAL A 68 -16.02 -0.94 8.49
C VAL A 68 -16.95 -1.51 7.42
N GLN A 69 -16.39 -1.88 6.27
CA GLN A 69 -17.13 -2.43 5.15
C GLN A 69 -16.27 -3.43 4.38
N GLU A 70 -16.93 -4.38 3.71
CA GLU A 70 -16.31 -5.32 2.79
C GLU A 70 -16.94 -5.17 1.41
N PHE A 71 -16.12 -5.31 0.37
CA PHE A 71 -16.49 -5.23 -1.02
C PHE A 71 -15.98 -6.49 -1.72
N PRO A 72 -16.77 -7.58 -1.71
CA PRO A 72 -16.43 -8.79 -2.46
C PRO A 72 -16.23 -8.46 -3.94
N TYR A 73 -15.27 -9.10 -4.57
CA TYR A 73 -15.02 -8.93 -5.99
C TYR A 73 -14.91 -10.31 -6.64
N ASP A 74 -15.49 -10.46 -7.82
CA ASP A 74 -15.39 -11.69 -8.62
C ASP A 74 -15.28 -11.32 -10.10
N GLU A 75 -14.32 -11.88 -10.81
CA GLU A 75 -14.16 -11.75 -12.25
C GLU A 75 -13.79 -13.11 -12.80
N ASP A 76 -14.81 -13.86 -13.26
CA ASP A 76 -14.67 -15.20 -13.81
C ASP A 76 -13.95 -16.17 -12.84
N GLY A 77 -14.30 -16.10 -11.55
CA GLY A 77 -13.69 -16.93 -10.49
C GLY A 77 -12.40 -16.37 -9.90
N SER A 78 -11.91 -15.21 -10.38
CA SER A 78 -10.81 -14.47 -9.74
C SER A 78 -11.35 -13.41 -8.79
N THR A 79 -10.82 -13.38 -7.56
CA THR A 79 -11.19 -12.39 -6.54
C THR A 79 -10.21 -11.21 -6.43
N VAL A 80 -9.17 -11.21 -7.26
CA VAL A 80 -8.07 -10.24 -7.16
C VAL A 80 -8.53 -8.87 -7.62
N VAL A 81 -8.38 -7.87 -6.75
CA VAL A 81 -8.57 -6.47 -7.09
C VAL A 81 -7.22 -5.86 -7.42
N TRP A 82 -7.08 -5.40 -8.67
CA TRP A 82 -5.83 -4.85 -9.18
C TRP A 82 -5.76 -3.33 -9.08
N TYR A 83 -6.92 -2.69 -9.12
CA TYR A 83 -7.07 -1.26 -8.91
C TYR A 83 -8.28 -0.97 -8.03
N ALA A 84 -8.11 -0.04 -7.09
CA ALA A 84 -9.16 0.39 -6.19
C ALA A 84 -9.02 1.89 -5.91
N ALA A 85 -10.12 2.64 -5.98
CA ALA A 85 -10.12 4.07 -5.71
C ALA A 85 -11.47 4.54 -5.15
N PHE A 86 -11.44 5.64 -4.42
CA PHE A 86 -12.63 6.41 -4.09
C PHE A 86 -12.99 7.37 -5.22
N ASN A 87 -14.24 7.77 -5.27
CA ASN A 87 -14.61 9.01 -5.93
C ASN A 87 -14.29 10.23 -5.05
N ASP A 88 -14.35 11.43 -5.63
CA ASP A 88 -13.91 12.68 -4.97
C ASP A 88 -14.59 12.99 -3.62
N ASN A 89 -15.84 12.55 -3.43
CA ASN A 89 -16.57 12.77 -2.17
C ASN A 89 -16.49 11.58 -1.19
N GLY A 90 -15.88 10.46 -1.60
CA GLY A 90 -15.69 9.25 -0.79
C GLY A 90 -16.95 8.41 -0.56
N GLU A 91 -18.06 8.70 -1.24
CA GLU A 91 -19.31 7.93 -1.11
C GLU A 91 -19.31 6.64 -1.93
N PHE A 92 -18.45 6.56 -2.95
CA PHE A 92 -18.33 5.40 -3.81
C PHE A 92 -16.89 4.95 -3.93
N VAL A 93 -16.72 3.64 -4.08
CA VAL A 93 -15.44 3.03 -4.47
C VAL A 93 -15.60 2.28 -5.77
N VAL A 94 -14.56 2.31 -6.59
CA VAL A 94 -14.45 1.46 -7.79
C VAL A 94 -13.41 0.39 -7.53
N LEU A 95 -13.76 -0.85 -7.87
CA LEU A 95 -12.83 -1.97 -7.94
C LEU A 95 -12.68 -2.38 -9.39
N ILE A 96 -11.45 -2.65 -9.82
CA ILE A 96 -11.15 -3.10 -11.17
C ILE A 96 -10.28 -4.34 -11.12
N GLY A 97 -10.73 -5.37 -11.83
CA GLY A 97 -10.01 -6.63 -11.99
C GLY A 97 -9.09 -6.65 -13.19
N ARG A 98 -8.58 -7.85 -13.46
CA ARG A 98 -7.62 -8.16 -14.51
C ARG A 98 -8.13 -7.83 -15.91
N THR A 99 -9.40 -8.12 -16.22
CA THR A 99 -9.95 -7.90 -17.57
C THR A 99 -10.50 -6.49 -17.76
N GLY A 100 -10.38 -5.64 -16.74
CA GLY A 100 -10.99 -4.32 -16.72
C GLY A 100 -12.49 -4.34 -16.38
N LYS A 101 -13.02 -5.47 -15.87
CA LYS A 101 -14.33 -5.48 -15.22
C LYS A 101 -14.27 -4.47 -14.07
N ARG A 102 -15.27 -3.58 -14.04
CA ARG A 102 -15.39 -2.50 -13.06
C ARG A 102 -16.63 -2.73 -12.23
N GLU A 103 -16.48 -2.71 -10.92
CA GLU A 103 -17.57 -2.74 -9.97
C GLU A 103 -17.53 -1.50 -9.10
N VAL A 104 -18.65 -0.77 -9.03
CA VAL A 104 -18.79 0.41 -8.18
C VAL A 104 -19.70 0.09 -7.03
N TRP A 105 -19.24 0.44 -5.83
CA TRP A 105 -19.89 0.15 -4.57
C TRP A 105 -20.23 1.45 -3.85
N ASP A 106 -21.44 1.52 -3.32
CA ASP A 106 -21.82 2.52 -2.33
C ASP A 106 -21.13 2.17 -1.00
N VAL A 107 -20.34 3.11 -0.48
CA VAL A 107 -19.51 2.91 0.71
C VAL A 107 -20.35 2.66 1.96
N LYS A 108 -21.52 3.29 2.07
CA LYS A 108 -22.36 3.24 3.26
C LYS A 108 -23.17 1.94 3.35
N SER A 109 -23.72 1.50 2.24
CA SER A 109 -24.61 0.35 2.15
C SER A 109 -23.88 -0.94 1.79
N GLY A 110 -22.68 -0.84 1.21
CA GLY A 110 -21.92 -2.00 0.74
C GLY A 110 -22.60 -2.69 -0.42
N LYS A 111 -23.34 -1.96 -1.26
CA LYS A 111 -24.09 -2.52 -2.40
C LYS A 111 -23.60 -1.95 -3.72
N THR A 112 -23.66 -2.78 -4.75
CA THR A 112 -23.46 -2.36 -6.14
C THR A 112 -24.77 -1.91 -6.76
N ASP A 113 -24.67 -0.95 -7.68
CA ASP A 113 -25.76 -0.59 -8.59
C ASP A 113 -25.19 -0.35 -9.99
N LYS A 114 -25.78 -0.99 -11.01
CA LYS A 114 -25.37 -0.82 -12.42
C LYS A 114 -25.49 0.63 -12.89
N MET A 115 -26.33 1.45 -12.27
CA MET A 115 -26.40 2.87 -12.59
C MET A 115 -25.16 3.65 -12.12
N LEU A 116 -24.53 3.21 -11.02
CA LEU A 116 -23.28 3.81 -10.54
C LEU A 116 -22.14 3.64 -11.55
N ASN A 117 -22.14 2.54 -12.31
CA ASN A 117 -21.12 2.25 -13.33
C ASN A 117 -21.11 3.22 -14.53
N LYS A 118 -22.06 4.17 -14.60
CA LYS A 118 -22.19 5.15 -15.70
C LYS A 118 -21.57 6.52 -15.38
N HIS A 119 -20.99 6.70 -14.19
CA HIS A 119 -20.41 7.99 -13.78
C HIS A 119 -19.03 8.26 -14.39
N ARG A 120 -18.77 9.52 -14.73
CA ARG A 120 -17.57 9.98 -15.46
C ARG A 120 -16.24 9.81 -14.70
N TRP A 121 -16.28 9.67 -13.38
CA TRP A 121 -15.08 9.50 -12.55
C TRP A 121 -14.49 8.08 -12.63
N ILE A 122 -15.28 7.11 -13.09
CA ILE A 122 -14.82 5.72 -13.27
C ILE A 122 -13.94 5.69 -14.52
N PRO A 123 -12.73 5.08 -14.45
CA PRO A 123 -11.91 4.88 -15.62
C PRO A 123 -12.70 4.21 -16.75
N ASP A 124 -12.76 4.87 -17.92
CA ASP A 124 -13.34 4.28 -19.12
C ASP A 124 -12.48 3.12 -19.63
N PRO A 125 -12.92 2.30 -20.59
CA PRO A 125 -12.12 1.16 -21.07
C PRO A 125 -10.71 1.52 -21.57
N ARG A 126 -10.52 2.73 -22.13
CA ARG A 126 -9.20 3.20 -22.59
C ARG A 126 -8.33 3.58 -21.40
N ALA A 127 -8.88 4.30 -20.44
CA ALA A 127 -8.19 4.66 -19.20
C ALA A 127 -7.83 3.39 -18.39
N THR A 128 -8.76 2.45 -18.25
CA THR A 128 -8.52 1.14 -17.63
C THR A 128 -7.38 0.39 -18.32
N LYS A 129 -7.35 0.37 -19.66
CA LYS A 129 -6.22 -0.20 -20.40
C LYS A 129 -4.91 0.54 -20.14
N ALA A 130 -4.95 1.86 -20.05
CA ALA A 130 -3.78 2.70 -19.77
C ALA A 130 -3.23 2.52 -18.34
N LEU A 131 -4.02 2.00 -17.40
CA LEU A 131 -3.53 1.60 -16.08
C LEU A 131 -2.52 0.44 -16.16
N GLY A 132 -2.37 -0.24 -17.31
CA GLY A 132 -1.44 -1.35 -17.43
C GLY A 132 -1.84 -2.53 -16.56
N LEU A 133 -3.15 -2.78 -16.43
CA LEU A 133 -3.73 -3.98 -15.79
C LEU A 133 -3.48 -5.26 -16.63
N ASP A 134 -2.82 -5.14 -17.79
CA ASP A 134 -2.77 -6.11 -18.88
C ASP A 134 -1.57 -7.07 -18.78
N MET A 135 -1.76 -8.25 -19.37
CA MET A 135 -1.15 -9.56 -19.15
C MET A 135 0.08 -9.86 -20.00
N SER A 136 1.10 -10.49 -19.41
CA SER A 136 1.81 -11.59 -20.05
C SER A 136 1.33 -12.91 -19.45
N ASN A 137 1.41 -14.01 -20.19
CA ASN A 137 1.16 -15.40 -19.75
C ASN A 137 2.20 -15.86 -18.70
N SER A 138 2.34 -15.10 -17.63
CA SER A 138 3.20 -15.41 -16.52
C SER A 138 2.31 -15.51 -15.32
N GLU A 139 2.22 -16.69 -14.72
CA GLU A 139 1.68 -16.87 -13.36
C GLU A 139 2.43 -16.00 -12.33
N PHE A 140 3.54 -15.38 -12.74
CA PHE A 140 4.43 -14.55 -11.93
C PHE A 140 4.36 -13.04 -12.25
N ASP A 141 3.76 -12.61 -13.36
CA ASP A 141 3.62 -11.18 -13.68
C ASP A 141 2.37 -10.63 -13.01
N ARG A 142 2.49 -10.40 -11.70
CA ARG A 142 1.56 -9.54 -10.99
C ARG A 142 1.90 -8.10 -11.37
N PHE A 143 1.05 -7.45 -12.14
CA PHE A 143 1.21 -6.04 -12.50
C PHE A 143 0.92 -5.17 -11.27
N TYR A 144 1.98 -4.71 -10.59
CA TYR A 144 1.90 -3.94 -9.36
C TYR A 144 1.66 -2.46 -9.62
N GLN A 145 0.41 -2.05 -9.48
CA GLN A 145 -0.07 -0.75 -9.95
C GLN A 145 0.27 0.42 -9.04
N GLN A 146 0.52 0.15 -7.76
CA GLN A 146 0.93 1.15 -6.78
C GLN A 146 2.37 0.90 -6.30
N SER A 147 3.25 0.42 -7.18
CA SER A 147 4.64 0.08 -6.80
C SER A 147 5.55 1.29 -6.64
N THR A 148 5.09 2.50 -6.95
CA THR A 148 5.85 3.74 -6.76
C THR A 148 4.95 4.86 -6.25
N ALA A 149 5.51 5.77 -5.45
CA ALA A 149 4.88 7.03 -5.08
C ALA A 149 5.94 8.11 -4.91
N ASP A 150 5.58 9.34 -5.28
CA ASP A 150 6.46 10.51 -5.16
C ASP A 150 5.94 11.47 -4.08
N ASN A 151 6.86 12.05 -3.30
CA ASN A 151 6.58 13.11 -2.36
C ASN A 151 7.81 14.02 -2.22
N GLU A 152 7.65 15.31 -2.54
CA GLU A 152 8.69 16.35 -2.34
C GLU A 152 10.08 16.00 -2.90
N GLY A 153 10.15 15.37 -4.07
CA GLY A 153 11.41 14.98 -4.72
C GLY A 153 12.02 13.68 -4.19
N ILE A 154 11.28 12.96 -3.33
CA ILE A 154 11.57 11.59 -2.92
C ILE A 154 10.63 10.63 -3.65
N THR A 155 11.19 9.58 -4.24
CA THR A 155 10.43 8.47 -4.82
C THR A 155 10.52 7.26 -3.88
N ALA A 156 9.39 6.81 -3.36
CA ALA A 156 9.25 5.48 -2.78
C ALA A 156 9.00 4.48 -3.90
N GLN A 157 9.75 3.38 -3.91
CA GLN A 157 9.63 2.33 -4.92
C GLN A 157 9.70 0.96 -4.26
N ALA A 158 8.67 0.15 -4.51
CA ALA A 158 8.67 -1.26 -4.16
C ALA A 158 9.66 -2.03 -5.03
N VAL A 159 10.46 -2.87 -4.38
CA VAL A 159 11.48 -3.71 -5.00
C VAL A 159 11.19 -5.18 -4.68
N LYS A 160 12.15 -6.07 -4.96
CA LYS A 160 12.00 -7.52 -4.75
C LYS A 160 11.56 -7.84 -3.31
N ASP A 161 10.75 -8.89 -3.16
CA ASP A 161 10.28 -9.42 -1.87
C ASP A 161 9.42 -8.42 -1.07
N GLY A 162 8.86 -7.43 -1.77
CA GLY A 162 7.99 -6.39 -1.22
C GLY A 162 8.70 -5.30 -0.44
N ALA A 163 10.04 -5.31 -0.35
CA ALA A 163 10.77 -4.21 0.29
C ALA A 163 10.51 -2.87 -0.43
N VAL A 164 10.71 -1.75 0.27
CA VAL A 164 10.53 -0.40 -0.29
C VAL A 164 11.83 0.39 -0.17
N GLU A 165 12.29 0.96 -1.27
CA GLU A 165 13.42 1.88 -1.32
C GLU A 165 12.93 3.31 -1.51
N PHE A 166 13.43 4.24 -0.71
CA PHE A 166 13.24 5.67 -0.89
C PHE A 166 14.46 6.25 -1.58
N LYS A 167 14.24 6.96 -2.69
CA LYS A 167 15.29 7.51 -3.55
C LYS A 167 15.13 9.02 -3.67
N ASP A 168 16.22 9.76 -3.71
CA ASP A 168 16.19 11.18 -4.10
C ASP A 168 15.98 11.34 -5.62
N GLY A 169 15.86 12.59 -6.08
CA GLY A 169 15.68 12.93 -7.50
C GLY A 169 16.84 12.50 -8.42
N GLU A 170 17.99 12.11 -7.87
CA GLU A 170 19.12 11.55 -8.63
C GLU A 170 19.10 10.00 -8.65
N GLY A 171 18.13 9.39 -7.96
CA GLY A 171 17.96 7.94 -7.86
C GLY A 171 18.79 7.28 -6.76
N LYS A 172 19.48 8.04 -5.91
CA LYS A 172 20.25 7.51 -4.79
C LYS A 172 19.32 7.03 -3.68
N VAL A 173 19.51 5.79 -3.24
CA VAL A 173 18.76 5.21 -2.12
C VAL A 173 19.15 5.89 -0.81
N LEU A 174 18.17 6.52 -0.17
CA LEU A 174 18.31 7.19 1.13
C LEU A 174 17.96 6.26 2.29
N GLN A 175 16.90 5.47 2.11
CA GLN A 175 16.38 4.53 3.11
C GLN A 175 15.77 3.32 2.42
N ARG A 176 15.81 2.16 3.08
CA ARG A 176 15.14 0.93 2.67
C ARG A 176 14.36 0.36 3.83
N LEU A 177 13.10 0.00 3.59
CA LEU A 177 12.26 -0.77 4.50
C LEU A 177 12.19 -2.22 4.03
N GLU A 178 12.31 -3.13 4.97
CA GLU A 178 12.20 -4.57 4.73
C GLU A 178 11.09 -5.14 5.60
N PHE A 179 10.38 -6.13 5.07
CA PHE A 179 9.23 -6.76 5.72
C PHE A 179 9.49 -8.27 5.83
N PRO A 180 10.15 -8.74 6.90
CA PRO A 180 10.49 -10.16 7.08
C PRO A 180 9.28 -11.09 7.11
N GLU A 181 8.07 -10.55 7.32
CA GLU A 181 6.82 -11.28 7.22
C GLU A 181 6.47 -11.70 5.78
N ASN A 182 6.96 -10.97 4.77
CA ASN A 182 6.71 -11.30 3.38
C ASN A 182 7.36 -12.65 3.03
N ARG A 183 6.57 -13.54 2.44
CA ARG A 183 6.98 -14.88 1.99
C ARG A 183 6.96 -15.01 0.48
N ASP A 184 6.15 -14.21 -0.19
CA ASP A 184 6.00 -14.17 -1.62
C ASP A 184 7.08 -13.27 -2.23
N GLN A 185 7.94 -13.89 -3.02
CA GLN A 185 9.06 -13.19 -3.69
C GLN A 185 8.58 -12.28 -4.83
N HIS A 186 7.37 -12.54 -5.32
CA HIS A 186 6.76 -11.75 -6.37
C HIS A 186 6.15 -10.48 -5.80
N HIS A 187 5.63 -10.50 -4.57
CA HIS A 187 4.97 -9.36 -3.94
C HIS A 187 5.72 -8.04 -4.15
N ARG A 188 4.99 -6.99 -4.52
CA ARG A 188 5.44 -5.60 -4.44
C ARG A 188 4.46 -4.85 -3.59
N ALA A 189 5.01 -4.27 -2.53
CA ALA A 189 4.23 -3.50 -1.60
C ALA A 189 3.63 -2.27 -2.29
N PRO A 190 2.35 -1.95 -2.05
CA PRO A 190 1.82 -0.67 -2.47
C PRO A 190 2.58 0.46 -1.78
N CYS A 191 2.75 1.59 -2.47
CA CYS A 191 3.44 2.78 -1.99
C CYS A 191 2.49 3.95 -2.09
N LEU A 192 2.22 4.62 -0.97
CA LEU A 192 1.34 5.79 -0.94
C LEU A 192 1.90 6.82 0.03
N PHE A 193 2.15 8.03 -0.47
CA PHE A 193 2.31 9.19 0.41
C PHE A 193 0.96 9.88 0.57
N GLN A 194 0.59 10.17 1.82
CA GLN A 194 -0.63 10.89 2.16
C GLN A 194 -0.40 11.72 3.42
N ASP A 195 -0.45 13.04 3.29
CA ASP A 195 -0.20 14.00 4.36
C ASP A 195 1.15 13.73 5.07
N VAL A 196 1.12 13.31 6.34
CA VAL A 196 2.31 12.98 7.14
C VAL A 196 2.70 11.50 7.06
N TRP A 197 2.00 10.70 6.26
CA TRP A 197 2.15 9.26 6.22
C TRP A 197 2.77 8.79 4.91
N PHE A 198 3.68 7.84 5.03
CA PHE A 198 3.92 6.85 4.02
C PHE A 198 3.17 5.56 4.41
N ILE A 199 2.35 5.05 3.51
CA ILE A 199 1.50 3.89 3.73
C ILE A 199 1.92 2.80 2.74
N THR A 200 2.07 1.59 3.26
CA THR A 200 2.48 0.43 2.48
C THR A 200 1.80 -0.86 2.95
N GLY A 201 1.99 -1.96 2.24
CA GLY A 201 1.30 -3.23 2.50
C GLY A 201 2.22 -4.44 2.40
N THR A 202 1.79 -5.55 2.99
CA THR A 202 2.52 -6.83 3.00
C THR A 202 1.71 -7.94 2.32
N ASP A 203 2.38 -9.05 2.00
CA ASP A 203 1.69 -10.22 1.42
C ASP A 203 0.87 -11.01 2.45
N ASP A 204 1.09 -10.76 3.74
CA ASP A 204 0.36 -11.38 4.84
C ASP A 204 -0.84 -10.52 5.32
N GLY A 205 -1.17 -9.46 4.59
CA GLY A 205 -2.38 -8.67 4.81
C GLY A 205 -2.25 -7.55 5.82
N ARG A 206 -1.05 -7.04 6.08
CA ARG A 206 -0.85 -5.84 6.91
C ARG A 206 -0.80 -4.60 6.03
N VAL A 207 -1.38 -3.53 6.54
CA VAL A 207 -1.16 -2.17 6.03
C VAL A 207 -0.42 -1.39 7.10
N LEU A 208 0.73 -0.85 6.74
CA LEU A 208 1.70 -0.23 7.62
C LEU A 208 1.74 1.27 7.35
N PHE A 209 1.65 2.08 8.41
CA PHE A 209 1.74 3.54 8.35
C PHE A 209 3.04 3.98 9.00
N TYR A 210 3.89 4.66 8.24
CA TYR A 210 5.15 5.24 8.69
C TYR A 210 5.05 6.75 8.63
N LYS A 211 5.49 7.44 9.69
CA LYS A 211 5.50 8.89 9.68
C LYS A 211 6.65 9.42 8.82
N VAL A 212 6.36 10.33 7.91
CA VAL A 212 7.35 11.04 7.08
C VAL A 212 8.09 12.06 7.94
N ARG A 213 9.39 12.24 7.69
CA ARG A 213 10.29 13.13 8.44
C ARG A 213 10.71 14.37 7.67
#